data_AF-A0AA46YQN4-F1
#
_entry.id   AF-A0AA46YQN4-F1
#
_cell.length_a   1.000
_cell.length_b   1.000
_cell.length_c   1.000
_cell.angle_alpha   90.00
_cell.angle_beta   90.00
_cell.angle_gamma   90.00
#
_symmetry.space_group_name_H-M   'P 1'
#
loop_
_entity.id
_entity.type
_entity.pdbx_description
1 polymer ?
#
loop_
_entity_poly.entity_id
_entity_poly.type
_entity_poly.pdbx_seq_one_letter_code
_entity_poly.pdbx_strand_id
1 'polypeptide(L)'
;MAGAREGETAPWYMPTFNHDNLDLRTAAAGHARDYIAGAGATDGTTDGTTHPGDGTDAYWSSGDTFDNSAGIWPGVTVENEAAQNLRQQRAPMTIEQWSNLDPYQQIGDFWVVDHTTGWAYWASLLEPGNASSYLLDAAELTEAIEDTVFNGSYYYGIHVDSQLISPDNSEEFLPGGDSRLEAFLTGIKNNSMNDEGTTNPRYEVDSPPSDFNFDTMLPGRVFTMAGEEYLYLEDMGNGNHMIIRHEAIRNTSFNDQPQVLSNWFNGLDAEVRGMVQPVSIPDPAPTPGLLEASLTWEPAGWVPTNFHLPEYLEAAADVTTVNLSGTAQAFALSFADVVHLSTETGPFPTFRLRAAARDSWWWTRTPSNINNINAWVILHSNTVYHPSSDGSGYLAPRRQSNAISLNGGVRPALIINQSN
;
A
#
# COMPACT_ATOMS: atom_id res chain seq x y z
N MET A 1 13.19 -13.93 17.83
CA MET A 1 12.37 -13.34 16.75
C MET A 1 12.01 -11.93 17.17
N ALA A 2 12.70 -10.94 16.63
CA ALA A 2 12.30 -9.54 16.71
C ALA A 2 12.22 -9.04 15.26
N GLY A 3 11.02 -8.73 14.80
CA GLY A 3 10.88 -7.87 13.62
C GLY A 3 11.39 -6.46 13.93
N ALA A 4 11.38 -5.60 12.92
CA ALA A 4 11.96 -4.26 12.99
C ALA A 4 11.73 -3.54 14.34
N ARG A 5 12.76 -2.85 14.84
CA ARG A 5 12.69 -2.11 16.09
C ARG A 5 11.64 -1.01 15.98
N GLU A 6 10.69 -1.01 16.91
CA GLU A 6 9.61 -0.03 16.97
C GLU A 6 10.17 1.39 17.01
N GLY A 7 9.89 2.19 15.97
CA GLY A 7 10.31 3.59 15.89
C GLY A 7 11.58 3.89 15.08
N GLU A 8 12.25 2.89 14.51
CA GLU A 8 13.37 3.11 13.57
C GLU A 8 12.87 3.30 12.12
N THR A 9 13.63 4.05 11.31
CA THR A 9 13.39 4.19 9.86
C THR A 9 13.53 2.84 9.19
N ALA A 10 12.68 2.53 8.20
CA ALA A 10 12.76 1.27 7.49
C ALA A 10 14.15 1.07 6.86
N PRO A 11 14.72 -0.14 6.87
CA PRO A 11 16.08 -0.37 6.43
C PRO A 11 16.21 -0.10 4.93
N TRP A 12 17.36 0.46 4.54
CA TRP A 12 17.72 0.59 3.13
C TRP A 12 18.29 -0.72 2.61
N TYR A 13 17.97 -1.04 1.37
CA TYR A 13 18.52 -2.18 0.64
C TYR A 13 18.96 -1.73 -0.75
N MET A 14 19.91 -2.44 -1.32
CA MET A 14 20.25 -2.27 -2.73
C MET A 14 19.39 -3.25 -3.54
N PRO A 15 18.66 -2.80 -4.59
CA PRO A 15 17.84 -3.68 -5.41
C PRO A 15 18.64 -4.81 -6.08
N THR A 16 17.97 -5.95 -6.28
CA THR A 16 18.58 -7.14 -6.88
C THR A 16 19.18 -6.85 -8.26
N PHE A 17 20.34 -7.45 -8.50
CA PHE A 17 21.02 -7.46 -9.80
C PHE A 17 20.76 -8.76 -10.58
N ASN A 18 20.04 -9.72 -9.99
CA ASN A 18 19.57 -10.90 -10.71
C ASN A 18 18.30 -10.52 -11.49
N HIS A 19 18.43 -10.41 -12.81
CA HIS A 19 17.32 -10.16 -13.74
C HIS A 19 16.97 -11.39 -14.59
N ASP A 20 17.48 -12.57 -14.24
CA ASP A 20 17.15 -13.83 -14.87
C ASP A 20 16.11 -14.57 -14.02
N ASN A 21 14.88 -14.70 -14.54
CA ASN A 21 13.77 -15.33 -13.83
C ASN A 21 13.88 -16.86 -13.72
N LEU A 22 14.92 -17.46 -14.33
CA LEU A 22 15.23 -18.89 -14.20
C LEU A 22 16.40 -19.16 -13.25
N ASP A 23 17.05 -18.11 -12.72
CA ASP A 23 18.17 -18.25 -11.78
C ASP A 23 17.68 -18.02 -10.34
N LEU A 24 17.89 -19.03 -9.49
CA LEU A 24 17.49 -19.03 -8.08
C LEU A 24 18.45 -18.25 -7.16
N ARG A 25 19.49 -17.62 -7.70
CA ARG A 25 20.39 -16.77 -6.93
C ARG A 25 19.62 -15.61 -6.31
N THR A 26 19.48 -15.66 -5.00
CA THR A 26 18.95 -14.61 -4.17
C THR A 26 20.04 -13.59 -3.89
N ALA A 27 19.75 -12.33 -4.17
CA ALA A 27 20.67 -11.27 -3.83
C ALA A 27 20.59 -11.04 -2.30
N ALA A 28 21.17 -11.94 -1.50
CA ALA A 28 21.15 -11.93 -0.05
C ALA A 28 22.32 -11.08 0.51
N ALA A 29 22.03 -10.21 1.48
CA ALA A 29 23.03 -9.33 2.08
C ALA A 29 23.81 -10.04 3.21
N GLY A 30 25.10 -9.71 3.33
CA GLY A 30 25.95 -10.06 4.48
C GLY A 30 26.62 -11.41 4.37
N HIS A 31 26.70 -12.13 5.49
CA HIS A 31 27.24 -13.50 5.50
C HIS A 31 26.27 -14.53 4.90
N ALA A 32 25.06 -14.11 4.49
CA ALA A 32 24.18 -14.94 3.69
C ALA A 32 24.84 -15.25 2.34
N ARG A 33 24.82 -16.53 1.96
CA ARG A 33 25.40 -17.03 0.71
C ARG A 33 24.31 -17.72 -0.08
N ASP A 34 24.22 -17.39 -1.36
CA ASP A 34 23.34 -18.10 -2.28
C ASP A 34 23.72 -19.57 -2.39
N TYR A 35 22.73 -20.44 -2.14
CA TYR A 35 22.89 -21.87 -2.36
C TYR A 35 22.84 -22.16 -3.86
N ILE A 36 24.00 -22.39 -4.48
CA ILE A 36 24.07 -22.80 -5.89
C ILE A 36 23.90 -24.32 -5.98
N ALA A 37 22.84 -24.78 -6.66
CA ALA A 37 22.63 -26.19 -6.93
C ALA A 37 23.76 -26.76 -7.83
N GLY A 38 24.42 -27.84 -7.38
CA GLY A 38 25.37 -28.60 -8.21
C GLY A 38 26.55 -29.24 -7.47
N ALA A 39 26.96 -28.71 -6.31
CA ALA A 39 27.96 -29.33 -5.44
C ALA A 39 27.84 -28.96 -3.94
N GLY A 40 26.93 -28.04 -3.58
CA GLY A 40 26.91 -27.38 -2.27
C GLY A 40 28.06 -26.37 -2.14
N ALA A 41 27.90 -25.37 -1.26
CA ALA A 41 29.01 -24.50 -0.90
C ALA A 41 30.07 -25.34 -0.15
N THR A 42 31.28 -25.44 -0.68
CA THR A 42 32.36 -26.25 -0.09
C THR A 42 33.13 -25.50 1.00
N ASP A 43 33.17 -24.16 0.94
CA ASP A 43 33.55 -23.29 2.06
C ASP A 43 32.95 -21.87 1.92
N GLY A 44 32.96 -21.09 3.02
CA GLY A 44 32.41 -19.72 3.06
C GLY A 44 33.22 -18.65 2.30
N THR A 45 34.19 -19.06 1.49
CA THR A 45 35.17 -18.21 0.79
C THR A 45 35.11 -18.39 -0.73
N THR A 46 34.74 -19.56 -1.23
CA THR A 46 34.92 -19.95 -2.65
C THR A 46 33.62 -20.15 -3.43
N ASP A 47 32.50 -20.41 -2.76
CA ASP A 47 31.23 -20.72 -3.42
C ASP A 47 30.10 -19.76 -2.98
N GLY A 48 29.55 -18.99 -3.93
CA GLY A 48 28.36 -18.15 -3.74
C GLY A 48 28.60 -16.65 -4.00
N THR A 49 27.80 -16.07 -4.90
CA THR A 49 27.68 -14.62 -5.08
C THR A 49 26.88 -14.05 -3.90
N THR A 50 27.41 -13.03 -3.21
CA THR A 50 26.66 -12.28 -2.18
C THR A 50 26.12 -10.98 -2.80
N HIS A 51 25.03 -10.44 -2.26
CA HIS A 51 24.58 -9.09 -2.62
C HIS A 51 25.71 -8.09 -2.31
N PRO A 52 25.90 -7.02 -3.11
CA PRO A 52 26.80 -5.94 -2.74
C PRO A 52 26.56 -5.44 -1.31
N GLY A 53 27.67 -5.13 -0.64
CA GLY A 53 27.73 -4.69 0.75
C GLY A 53 28.51 -5.64 1.65
N ASP A 54 28.71 -5.26 2.92
CA ASP A 54 29.26 -6.17 3.94
C ASP A 54 28.16 -6.90 4.74
N GLY A 55 26.90 -6.54 4.45
CA GLY A 55 25.65 -6.89 5.12
C GLY A 55 25.71 -6.90 6.63
N THR A 56 26.43 -5.91 7.16
CA THR A 56 26.07 -5.32 8.44
C THR A 56 24.72 -4.62 8.34
N ASP A 57 24.02 -4.57 9.47
CA ASP A 57 22.79 -3.80 9.58
C ASP A 57 23.04 -2.32 9.20
N ALA A 58 22.08 -1.71 8.50
CA ALA A 58 22.15 -0.33 8.00
C ALA A 58 23.37 0.01 7.13
N TYR A 59 23.94 -0.96 6.40
CA TYR A 59 25.06 -0.72 5.47
C TYR A 59 24.72 0.31 4.37
N TRP A 60 23.54 0.20 3.78
CA TRP A 60 23.08 1.11 2.71
C TRP A 60 22.39 2.35 3.28
N SER A 61 22.46 3.46 2.56
CA SER A 61 21.82 4.74 2.87
C SER A 61 21.22 5.39 1.63
N SER A 62 20.38 6.40 1.86
CA SER A 62 19.78 7.20 0.78
C SER A 62 20.84 7.77 -0.16
N GLY A 63 20.64 7.57 -1.46
CA GLY A 63 21.53 8.10 -2.51
C GLY A 63 22.77 7.26 -2.78
N ASP A 64 22.99 6.16 -2.05
CA ASP A 64 24.03 5.21 -2.41
C ASP A 64 23.68 4.53 -3.73
N THR A 65 24.66 4.38 -4.63
CA THR A 65 24.50 3.62 -5.88
C THR A 65 25.53 2.51 -5.97
N PHE A 66 25.20 1.46 -6.73
CA PHE A 66 26.13 0.39 -7.04
C PHE A 66 26.00 -0.04 -8.50
N ASP A 67 27.13 -0.01 -9.22
CA ASP A 67 27.26 -0.50 -10.59
C ASP A 67 27.76 -1.95 -10.60
N ASN A 68 26.97 -2.85 -11.17
CA ASN A 68 27.31 -4.27 -11.25
C ASN A 68 28.16 -4.67 -12.47
N SER A 69 28.71 -3.70 -13.24
CA SER A 69 29.50 -3.92 -14.45
C SER A 69 30.75 -4.79 -14.26
N ALA A 70 31.23 -4.95 -13.02
CA ALA A 70 32.29 -5.88 -12.66
C ALA A 70 31.92 -7.37 -12.88
N GLY A 71 30.62 -7.68 -12.97
CA GLY A 71 30.07 -8.93 -13.51
C GLY A 71 30.19 -10.17 -12.61
N ILE A 72 29.13 -10.48 -11.86
CA ILE A 72 28.93 -11.76 -11.13
C ILE A 72 27.45 -12.17 -10.96
N TRP A 73 26.49 -11.30 -11.31
CA TRP A 73 25.05 -11.58 -11.24
C TRP A 73 24.47 -11.87 -12.64
N PRO A 74 23.55 -12.83 -12.76
CA PRO A 74 22.90 -13.17 -14.02
C PRO A 74 21.94 -12.07 -14.49
N GLY A 75 21.75 -11.96 -15.81
CA GLY A 75 20.87 -10.97 -16.42
C GLY A 75 21.61 -9.77 -17.00
N VAL A 76 21.18 -8.55 -16.66
CA VAL A 76 21.66 -7.30 -17.26
C VAL A 76 22.63 -6.55 -16.36
N THR A 77 23.56 -5.83 -17.00
CA THR A 77 24.39 -4.83 -16.30
C THR A 77 23.57 -3.56 -16.06
N VAL A 78 23.50 -3.13 -14.82
CA VAL A 78 22.71 -1.98 -14.36
C VAL A 78 23.39 -1.31 -13.16
N GLU A 79 23.20 0.00 -13.05
CA GLU A 79 23.48 0.76 -11.84
C GLU A 79 22.15 0.92 -11.08
N ASN A 80 22.11 0.42 -9.86
CA ASN A 80 20.96 0.60 -8.97
C ASN A 80 21.27 1.66 -7.92
N GLU A 81 20.25 2.43 -7.52
CA GLU A 81 20.27 3.28 -6.32
C GLU A 81 19.63 2.50 -5.16
N ALA A 82 20.15 2.67 -3.95
CA ALA A 82 19.58 2.09 -2.75
C ALA A 82 18.13 2.56 -2.57
N ALA A 83 17.25 1.62 -2.25
CA ALA A 83 15.84 1.83 -2.00
C ALA A 83 15.51 1.51 -0.54
N GLN A 84 14.38 2.00 -0.05
CA GLN A 84 13.93 1.73 1.30
C GLN A 84 12.92 0.57 1.30
N ASN A 85 13.03 -0.33 2.26
CA ASN A 85 12.01 -1.35 2.50
C ASN A 85 10.72 -0.69 3.00
N LEU A 86 9.58 -1.35 2.77
CA LEU A 86 8.32 -0.95 3.37
C LEU A 86 8.43 -0.92 4.91
N ARG A 87 8.06 0.21 5.49
CA ARG A 87 7.93 0.33 6.94
C ARG A 87 6.92 -0.65 7.51
N GLN A 88 7.42 -1.52 8.39
CA GLN A 88 6.59 -2.46 9.13
C GLN A 88 5.67 -1.72 10.13
N GLN A 89 4.37 -2.00 10.05
CA GLN A 89 3.33 -1.39 10.89
C GLN A 89 3.18 -2.09 12.25
N ARG A 90 3.50 -3.39 12.33
CA ARG A 90 3.33 -4.24 13.51
C ARG A 90 4.43 -5.28 13.57
N ALA A 91 4.81 -5.70 14.78
CA ALA A 91 5.71 -6.84 14.95
C ALA A 91 5.15 -8.09 14.24
N PRO A 92 6.02 -8.99 13.73
CA PRO A 92 5.58 -10.25 13.14
C PRO A 92 4.73 -11.04 14.13
N MET A 93 3.71 -11.71 13.62
CA MET A 93 2.77 -12.49 14.44
C MET A 93 2.46 -13.84 13.79
N THR A 94 1.98 -14.79 14.58
CA THR A 94 1.52 -16.06 14.04
C THR A 94 0.18 -15.89 13.32
N ILE A 95 -0.15 -16.79 12.40
CA ILE A 95 -1.47 -16.82 11.75
C ILE A 95 -2.62 -16.97 12.76
N GLU A 96 -2.35 -17.56 13.92
CA GLU A 96 -3.31 -17.58 15.03
C GLU A 96 -3.54 -16.23 15.67
N GLN A 97 -2.46 -15.50 15.99
CA GLN A 97 -2.55 -14.16 16.52
C GLN A 97 -3.24 -13.22 15.53
N TRP A 98 -2.88 -13.33 14.26
CA TRP A 98 -3.52 -12.61 13.15
C TRP A 98 -5.03 -12.87 13.09
N SER A 99 -5.48 -14.12 13.24
CA SER A 99 -6.92 -14.44 13.21
C SER A 99 -7.73 -13.86 14.36
N ASN A 100 -7.07 -13.42 15.44
CA ASN A 100 -7.71 -12.74 16.57
C ASN A 100 -7.76 -11.21 16.42
N LEU A 101 -7.16 -10.67 15.36
CA LEU A 101 -7.29 -9.25 15.04
C LEU A 101 -8.69 -8.96 14.49
N ASP A 102 -9.16 -7.74 14.70
CA ASP A 102 -10.37 -7.26 14.02
C ASP A 102 -10.13 -7.23 12.49
N PRO A 103 -11.15 -7.48 11.64
CA PRO A 103 -10.97 -7.61 10.18
C PRO A 103 -10.21 -6.46 9.50
N TYR A 104 -10.38 -5.23 9.99
CA TYR A 104 -9.72 -4.04 9.46
C TYR A 104 -8.22 -3.97 9.80
N GLN A 105 -7.76 -4.75 10.78
CA GLN A 105 -6.37 -4.84 11.22
C GLN A 105 -5.62 -6.01 10.59
N GLN A 106 -6.34 -6.91 9.92
CA GLN A 106 -5.80 -8.14 9.37
C GLN A 106 -5.05 -7.94 8.05
N ILE A 107 -5.26 -6.82 7.35
CA ILE A 107 -4.51 -6.44 6.15
C ILE A 107 -3.60 -5.25 6.47
N GLY A 108 -2.33 -5.33 6.08
CA GLY A 108 -1.36 -4.26 6.30
C GLY A 108 0.09 -4.67 6.09
N ASP A 109 0.99 -3.72 6.33
CA ASP A 109 2.43 -3.88 6.08
C ASP A 109 3.11 -4.56 7.28
N PHE A 110 2.88 -5.87 7.44
CA PHE A 110 3.49 -6.71 8.47
C PHE A 110 3.53 -8.20 8.07
N TRP A 111 4.38 -8.96 8.76
CA TRP A 111 4.57 -10.40 8.51
C TRP A 111 3.65 -11.28 9.36
N VAL A 112 3.03 -12.28 8.74
CA VAL A 112 2.22 -13.32 9.36
C VAL A 112 2.86 -14.69 9.12
N VAL A 113 3.15 -15.41 10.20
CA VAL A 113 3.86 -16.69 10.16
C VAL A 113 2.86 -17.85 10.28
N ASP A 114 2.82 -18.70 9.26
CA ASP A 114 2.19 -20.01 9.34
C ASP A 114 3.16 -21.00 10.00
N HIS A 115 2.94 -21.24 11.29
CA HIS A 115 3.75 -22.15 12.10
C HIS A 115 3.61 -23.63 11.67
N THR A 116 2.62 -23.99 10.85
CA THR A 116 2.42 -25.36 10.35
C THR A 116 3.44 -25.70 9.28
N THR A 117 3.70 -24.76 8.38
CA THR A 117 4.60 -24.92 7.24
C THR A 117 5.95 -24.25 7.43
N GLY A 118 6.04 -23.28 8.34
CA GLY A 118 7.22 -22.43 8.54
C GLY A 118 7.28 -21.23 7.58
N TRP A 119 6.33 -21.08 6.67
CA TRP A 119 6.25 -19.92 5.78
C TRP A 119 5.85 -18.66 6.54
N ALA A 120 6.43 -17.52 6.13
CA ALA A 120 6.01 -16.19 6.54
C ALA A 120 5.48 -15.43 5.31
N TYR A 121 4.34 -14.80 5.47
CA TYR A 121 3.65 -14.07 4.42
C TYR A 121 3.50 -12.59 4.78
N TRP A 122 3.60 -11.72 3.79
CA TRP A 122 3.33 -10.29 3.96
C TRP A 122 1.82 -10.05 3.87
N ALA A 123 1.23 -9.33 4.84
CA ALA A 123 -0.23 -9.19 5.00
C ALA A 123 -0.88 -8.14 4.08
N SER A 124 -0.21 -7.71 3.01
CA SER A 124 -0.73 -6.80 1.99
C SER A 124 -0.16 -7.15 0.62
N LEU A 125 -0.74 -6.62 -0.45
CA LEU A 125 -0.20 -6.79 -1.79
C LEU A 125 1.09 -5.97 -1.96
N LEU A 126 2.17 -6.63 -2.41
CA LEU A 126 3.41 -5.93 -2.76
C LEU A 126 3.34 -5.39 -4.19
N GLU A 127 3.29 -4.07 -4.33
CA GLU A 127 3.36 -3.41 -5.64
C GLU A 127 4.79 -3.49 -6.23
N PRO A 128 4.94 -3.48 -7.57
CA PRO A 128 6.25 -3.51 -8.22
C PRO A 128 7.20 -2.43 -7.69
N GLY A 129 8.43 -2.83 -7.40
CA GLY A 129 9.47 -1.93 -6.86
C GLY A 129 9.50 -1.82 -5.34
N ASN A 130 8.49 -2.35 -4.62
CA ASN A 130 8.57 -2.47 -3.18
C ASN A 130 9.35 -3.72 -2.75
N ALA A 131 9.99 -3.63 -1.59
CA ALA A 131 10.50 -4.76 -0.86
C ALA A 131 10.06 -4.69 0.60
N SER A 132 9.85 -5.85 1.21
CA SER A 132 9.65 -6.00 2.65
C SER A 132 10.88 -6.67 3.25
N SER A 133 11.30 -6.24 4.43
CA SER A 133 12.39 -6.89 5.18
C SER A 133 11.83 -7.82 6.26
N TYR A 134 12.39 -9.02 6.39
CA TYR A 134 12.19 -9.88 7.55
C TYR A 134 13.54 -10.10 8.23
N LEU A 135 13.70 -9.56 9.44
CA LEU A 135 14.93 -9.71 10.21
C LEU A 135 14.89 -11.02 10.99
N LEU A 136 15.81 -11.91 10.63
CA LEU A 136 16.10 -13.11 11.39
C LEU A 136 17.20 -12.76 12.39
N ASP A 137 16.84 -12.79 13.66
CA ASP A 137 17.78 -12.61 14.76
C ASP A 137 18.67 -13.85 14.96
N ALA A 138 19.65 -13.75 15.85
CA ALA A 138 20.52 -14.84 16.25
C ALA A 138 19.73 -16.03 16.82
N ALA A 139 20.15 -17.23 16.44
CA ALA A 139 19.79 -18.42 17.19
C ALA A 139 20.74 -18.54 18.38
N GLU A 140 20.26 -18.20 19.57
CA GLU A 140 21.04 -18.36 20.80
C GLU A 140 20.98 -19.82 21.27
N LEU A 141 22.15 -20.45 21.38
CA LEU A 141 22.28 -21.76 22.01
C LEU A 141 22.10 -21.58 23.52
N THR A 142 21.19 -22.34 24.13
CA THR A 142 20.98 -22.27 25.58
C THR A 142 22.08 -23.04 26.32
N GLU A 143 22.47 -22.55 27.50
CA GLU A 143 23.50 -23.17 28.35
C GLU A 143 23.24 -24.68 28.63
N ALA A 144 21.98 -25.12 28.58
CA ALA A 144 21.57 -26.50 28.79
C ALA A 144 22.14 -27.50 27.76
N ILE A 145 22.52 -27.05 26.56
CA ILE A 145 23.12 -27.91 25.51
C ILE A 145 24.64 -28.00 25.70
N GLU A 146 25.29 -26.96 26.23
CA GLU A 146 26.74 -26.95 26.50
C GLU A 146 27.12 -28.05 27.50
N ASP A 147 26.28 -28.27 28.52
CA ASP A 147 26.52 -29.26 29.59
C ASP A 147 26.24 -30.72 29.19
N THR A 148 25.46 -30.97 28.13
CA THR A 148 24.97 -32.32 27.81
C THR A 148 25.62 -32.97 26.59
N VAL A 149 26.25 -32.19 25.68
CA VAL A 149 26.62 -32.71 24.35
C VAL A 149 28.08 -32.48 23.94
N PHE A 150 28.84 -31.54 24.51
CA PHE A 150 30.00 -31.02 23.76
C PHE A 150 31.41 -31.49 24.14
N ASN A 151 32.13 -31.92 23.09
CA ASN A 151 33.60 -31.96 22.98
C ASN A 151 33.97 -31.51 21.55
N GLY A 152 33.73 -30.23 21.17
CA GLY A 152 34.00 -29.71 19.82
C GLY A 152 33.40 -28.32 19.51
N SER A 153 33.69 -27.77 18.33
CA SER A 153 33.09 -26.52 17.78
C SER A 153 31.76 -26.82 17.09
N TYR A 154 30.77 -25.92 17.22
CA TYR A 154 29.49 -26.02 16.53
C TYR A 154 29.27 -24.86 15.55
N TYR A 155 28.43 -25.10 14.54
CA TYR A 155 27.95 -24.11 13.58
C TYR A 155 26.44 -24.28 13.46
N TYR A 156 25.69 -23.18 13.56
CA TYR A 156 24.27 -23.16 13.21
C TYR A 156 24.09 -22.38 11.91
N GLY A 157 23.21 -22.87 11.04
CA GLY A 157 22.83 -22.19 9.81
C GLY A 157 21.32 -22.12 9.72
N ILE A 158 20.79 -20.98 9.25
CA ILE A 158 19.38 -20.83 8.93
C ILE A 158 19.27 -20.92 7.40
N HIS A 159 18.48 -21.86 6.91
CA HIS A 159 18.11 -21.93 5.50
C HIS A 159 16.86 -21.09 5.29
N VAL A 160 16.92 -20.15 4.34
CA VAL A 160 15.81 -19.26 4.02
C VAL A 160 15.54 -19.39 2.53
N ASP A 161 14.31 -19.75 2.21
CA ASP A 161 13.78 -19.69 0.86
C ASP A 161 12.82 -18.50 0.76
N SER A 162 12.96 -17.70 -0.29
CA SER A 162 12.02 -16.64 -0.61
C SER A 162 11.33 -16.94 -1.94
N GLN A 163 10.01 -16.74 -1.98
CA GLN A 163 9.21 -16.89 -3.18
C GLN A 163 8.26 -15.70 -3.29
N LEU A 164 8.04 -15.26 -4.53
CA LEU A 164 7.00 -14.28 -4.84
C LEU A 164 5.78 -15.05 -5.34
N ILE A 165 4.62 -14.70 -4.78
CA ILE A 165 3.36 -15.34 -5.08
C ILE A 165 2.50 -14.30 -5.79
N SER A 166 2.16 -14.56 -7.05
CA SER A 166 1.13 -13.75 -7.71
C SER A 166 -0.23 -14.09 -7.11
N PRO A 167 -1.16 -13.12 -7.01
CA PRO A 167 -2.55 -13.38 -6.64
C PRO A 167 -3.15 -14.61 -7.34
N ASP A 168 -2.89 -14.79 -8.64
CA ASP A 168 -3.44 -15.90 -9.43
C ASP A 168 -2.93 -17.30 -9.02
N ASN A 169 -1.78 -17.39 -8.35
CA ASN A 169 -1.12 -18.66 -8.03
C ASN A 169 -1.04 -18.93 -6.52
N SER A 170 -1.75 -18.17 -5.69
CA SER A 170 -1.66 -18.31 -4.23
C SER A 170 -2.11 -19.68 -3.71
N GLU A 171 -2.92 -20.40 -4.48
CA GLU A 171 -3.42 -21.73 -4.12
C GLU A 171 -2.29 -22.77 -4.02
N GLU A 172 -1.15 -22.54 -4.67
CA GLU A 172 0.03 -23.41 -4.62
C GLU A 172 0.65 -23.52 -3.22
N PHE A 173 0.37 -22.57 -2.34
CA PHE A 173 0.92 -22.49 -0.97
C PHE A 173 -0.04 -23.03 0.11
N LEU A 174 -1.28 -23.39 -0.28
CA LEU A 174 -2.27 -23.96 0.64
C LEU A 174 -1.93 -25.37 1.16
N PRO A 175 -1.30 -26.29 0.37
CA PRO A 175 -1.05 -27.65 0.83
C PRO A 175 -0.21 -27.71 2.11
N GLY A 176 -0.79 -28.30 3.18
CA GLY A 176 -0.13 -28.43 4.48
C GLY A 176 -0.13 -27.17 5.34
N GLY A 177 -0.72 -26.08 4.84
CA GLY A 177 -0.89 -24.82 5.56
C GLY A 177 -1.89 -24.90 6.71
N ASP A 178 -1.84 -23.89 7.58
CA ASP A 178 -2.85 -23.69 8.61
C ASP A 178 -4.25 -23.51 7.99
N SER A 179 -5.29 -24.00 8.67
CA SER A 179 -6.70 -23.85 8.25
C SER A 179 -7.15 -22.41 7.94
N ARG A 180 -6.44 -21.41 8.47
CA ARG A 180 -6.71 -19.98 8.28
C ARG A 180 -6.02 -19.39 7.05
N LEU A 181 -5.08 -20.11 6.43
CA LEU A 181 -4.24 -19.62 5.35
C LEU A 181 -5.05 -19.25 4.09
N GLU A 182 -6.07 -20.03 3.76
CA GLU A 182 -6.92 -19.76 2.60
C GLU A 182 -7.66 -18.43 2.72
N ALA A 183 -8.26 -18.15 3.88
CA ALA A 183 -8.92 -16.89 4.18
C ALA A 183 -7.92 -15.72 4.18
N PHE A 184 -6.73 -15.92 4.76
CA PHE A 184 -5.66 -14.93 4.76
C PHE A 184 -5.23 -14.53 3.34
N LEU A 185 -4.91 -15.51 2.48
CA LEU A 185 -4.51 -15.25 1.10
C LEU A 185 -5.64 -14.64 0.28
N THR A 186 -6.88 -15.06 0.50
CA THR A 186 -8.06 -14.48 -0.15
C THR A 186 -8.28 -13.02 0.27
N GLY A 187 -8.09 -12.71 1.55
CA GLY A 187 -8.27 -11.34 2.02
C GLY A 187 -7.16 -10.39 1.58
N ILE A 188 -5.92 -10.87 1.41
CA ILE A 188 -4.85 -10.09 0.77
C ILE A 188 -5.24 -9.72 -0.67
N LYS A 189 -5.74 -10.70 -1.44
CA LYS A 189 -6.23 -10.46 -2.81
C LYS A 189 -7.33 -9.40 -2.81
N ASN A 190 -8.34 -9.58 -1.97
CA ASN A 190 -9.48 -8.67 -1.91
C ASN A 190 -9.17 -7.31 -1.23
N ASN A 191 -7.96 -7.15 -0.67
CA ASN A 191 -7.61 -6.07 0.25
C ASN A 191 -8.64 -5.91 1.38
N SER A 192 -9.25 -7.02 1.82
CA SER A 192 -10.36 -7.05 2.77
C SER A 192 -10.59 -8.47 3.29
N MET A 193 -10.80 -8.63 4.60
CA MET A 193 -11.05 -9.93 5.25
C MET A 193 -12.53 -10.33 5.35
N ASN A 194 -13.40 -9.62 4.65
CA ASN A 194 -14.83 -9.85 4.75
C ASN A 194 -15.32 -10.97 3.83
N ASP A 195 -15.05 -12.21 4.24
CA ASP A 195 -15.58 -13.42 3.59
C ASP A 195 -16.79 -14.02 4.33
N GLU A 196 -17.07 -13.63 5.58
CA GLU A 196 -18.32 -14.01 6.24
C GLU A 196 -19.50 -13.21 5.64
N GLY A 197 -20.14 -13.78 4.62
CA GLY A 197 -21.46 -13.35 4.14
C GLY A 197 -21.49 -12.43 2.93
N THR A 198 -20.37 -12.18 2.24
CA THR A 198 -20.38 -11.42 0.97
C THR A 198 -20.41 -12.38 -0.22
N THR A 199 -21.38 -12.21 -1.11
CA THR A 199 -21.44 -12.90 -2.43
C THR A 199 -20.77 -12.09 -3.53
N ASN A 200 -20.11 -11.00 -3.17
CA ASN A 200 -19.49 -10.07 -4.10
C ASN A 200 -18.35 -10.75 -4.86
N PRO A 201 -18.26 -10.55 -6.19
CA PRO A 201 -17.16 -11.04 -7.01
C PRO A 201 -15.77 -10.71 -6.43
N ARG A 202 -14.80 -11.58 -6.75
CA ARG A 202 -13.38 -11.30 -6.50
C ARG A 202 -12.93 -10.09 -7.31
N TYR A 203 -11.95 -9.35 -6.81
CA TYR A 203 -11.56 -8.08 -7.43
C TYR A 203 -10.98 -8.25 -8.84
N GLU A 204 -10.35 -9.39 -9.17
CA GLU A 204 -9.78 -9.63 -10.51
C GLU A 204 -10.84 -9.94 -11.57
N VAL A 205 -12.09 -10.19 -11.15
CA VAL A 205 -13.18 -10.57 -12.04
C VAL A 205 -14.01 -9.33 -12.37
N ASP A 206 -13.81 -8.82 -13.59
CA ASP A 206 -14.69 -7.78 -14.13
C ASP A 206 -16.12 -8.30 -14.23
N SER A 207 -17.01 -7.73 -13.42
CA SER A 207 -18.39 -8.18 -13.24
C SER A 207 -19.38 -7.04 -13.50
N PRO A 208 -20.59 -7.33 -13.98
CA PRO A 208 -21.63 -6.32 -14.13
C PRO A 208 -22.06 -5.75 -12.77
N PRO A 209 -22.61 -4.52 -12.72
CA PRO A 209 -23.12 -3.93 -11.48
C PRO A 209 -24.10 -4.80 -10.70
N SER A 210 -24.91 -5.61 -11.39
CA SER A 210 -25.90 -6.51 -10.79
C SER A 210 -25.31 -7.60 -9.88
N ASP A 211 -24.02 -7.92 -10.04
CA ASP A 211 -23.37 -9.00 -9.29
C ASP A 211 -22.87 -8.52 -7.93
N PHE A 212 -22.85 -7.20 -7.71
CA PHE A 212 -22.40 -6.60 -6.46
C PHE A 212 -23.57 -6.35 -5.50
N ASN A 213 -23.33 -6.59 -4.23
CA ASN A 213 -24.15 -6.20 -3.09
C ASN A 213 -23.32 -5.24 -2.22
N PHE A 214 -23.48 -3.94 -2.45
CA PHE A 214 -22.73 -2.89 -1.76
C PHE A 214 -23.07 -2.78 -0.27
N ASP A 215 -24.27 -3.16 0.16
CA ASP A 215 -24.68 -3.18 1.58
C ASP A 215 -23.81 -4.11 2.45
N THR A 216 -23.13 -5.07 1.82
CA THR A 216 -22.25 -6.04 2.49
C THR A 216 -20.76 -5.73 2.31
N MET A 217 -20.41 -4.69 1.55
CA MET A 217 -19.02 -4.30 1.34
C MET A 217 -18.47 -3.53 2.54
N LEU A 218 -17.24 -3.85 2.93
CA LEU A 218 -16.50 -3.02 3.88
C LEU A 218 -15.70 -1.93 3.19
N PRO A 219 -15.54 -0.78 3.88
CA PRO A 219 -14.54 0.21 3.53
C PRO A 219 -13.16 -0.41 3.24
N GLY A 220 -12.51 0.03 2.16
CA GLY A 220 -11.18 -0.42 1.77
C GLY A 220 -11.16 -1.63 0.81
N ARG A 221 -12.32 -2.26 0.54
CA ARG A 221 -12.42 -3.35 -0.43
C ARG A 221 -12.17 -2.86 -1.86
N VAL A 222 -11.31 -3.57 -2.60
CA VAL A 222 -11.10 -3.37 -4.04
C VAL A 222 -12.05 -4.29 -4.82
N PHE A 223 -12.60 -3.79 -5.93
CA PHE A 223 -13.44 -4.58 -6.83
C PHE A 223 -13.41 -4.04 -8.26
N THR A 224 -13.66 -4.89 -9.26
CA THR A 224 -13.73 -4.50 -10.67
C THR A 224 -15.16 -4.61 -11.17
N MET A 225 -15.73 -3.46 -11.56
CA MET A 225 -17.11 -3.36 -12.04
C MET A 225 -17.15 -2.65 -13.38
N ALA A 226 -17.72 -3.33 -14.39
CA ALA A 226 -17.92 -2.79 -15.74
C ALA A 226 -16.66 -2.14 -16.35
N GLY A 227 -15.53 -2.83 -16.28
CA GLY A 227 -14.26 -2.46 -16.88
C GLY A 227 -13.43 -1.44 -16.10
N GLU A 228 -13.88 -1.02 -14.91
CA GLU A 228 -13.14 -0.12 -14.02
C GLU A 228 -12.91 -0.76 -12.65
N GLU A 229 -11.72 -0.54 -12.10
CA GLU A 229 -11.35 -0.98 -10.76
C GLU A 229 -11.63 0.15 -9.75
N TYR A 230 -12.32 -0.19 -8.67
CA TYR A 230 -12.78 0.73 -7.63
C TYR A 230 -12.32 0.29 -6.25
N LEU A 231 -12.24 1.26 -5.35
CA LEU A 231 -12.13 1.09 -3.91
C LEU A 231 -13.46 1.53 -3.28
N TYR A 232 -14.06 0.66 -2.48
CA TYR A 232 -15.26 0.98 -1.70
C TYR A 232 -14.89 1.88 -0.52
N LEU A 233 -15.56 3.02 -0.37
CA LEU A 233 -15.23 4.01 0.66
C LEU A 233 -16.14 3.89 1.88
N GLU A 234 -17.45 4.05 1.71
CA GLU A 234 -18.40 3.98 2.83
C GLU A 234 -19.85 3.73 2.36
N ASP A 235 -20.65 3.19 3.27
CA ASP A 235 -22.11 3.25 3.18
C ASP A 235 -22.59 4.62 3.66
N MET A 236 -23.23 5.37 2.76
CA MET A 236 -23.77 6.71 3.03
C MET A 236 -25.22 6.68 3.50
N GLY A 237 -25.79 5.48 3.69
CA GLY A 237 -27.17 5.25 4.06
C GLY A 237 -28.15 5.44 2.91
N ASN A 238 -29.39 4.96 3.11
CA ASN A 238 -30.45 4.98 2.11
C ASN A 238 -30.07 4.28 0.78
N GLY A 239 -29.22 3.25 0.85
CA GLY A 239 -28.71 2.51 -0.31
C GLY A 239 -27.71 3.29 -1.16
N ASN A 240 -27.17 4.41 -0.64
CA ASN A 240 -26.14 5.18 -1.32
C ASN A 240 -24.77 4.72 -0.82
N HIS A 241 -23.85 4.49 -1.74
CA HIS A 241 -22.49 4.05 -1.41
C HIS A 241 -21.48 4.94 -2.10
N MET A 242 -20.43 5.33 -1.38
CA MET A 242 -19.33 6.09 -1.96
C MET A 242 -18.23 5.12 -2.44
N ILE A 243 -17.79 5.30 -3.67
CA ILE A 243 -16.70 4.54 -4.28
C ILE A 243 -15.72 5.50 -4.97
N ILE A 244 -14.47 5.11 -5.06
CA ILE A 244 -13.43 5.88 -5.76
C ILE A 244 -12.69 4.97 -6.72
N ARG A 245 -12.27 5.49 -7.87
CA ARG A 245 -11.41 4.75 -8.79
C ARG A 245 -10.15 4.28 -8.05
N HIS A 246 -9.78 3.02 -8.18
CA HIS A 246 -8.68 2.45 -7.41
C HIS A 246 -7.34 3.12 -7.76
N GLU A 247 -7.06 3.31 -9.04
CA GLU A 247 -5.92 4.09 -9.53
C GLU A 247 -6.30 5.55 -9.88
N ALA A 248 -5.36 6.49 -9.71
CA ALA A 248 -5.48 7.84 -10.22
C ALA A 248 -5.31 7.90 -11.75
N ILE A 249 -6.06 8.76 -12.42
CA ILE A 249 -5.80 9.11 -13.81
C ILE A 249 -4.51 9.94 -13.84
N ARG A 250 -3.42 9.31 -14.27
CA ARG A 250 -2.07 9.89 -14.31
C ARG A 250 -1.94 10.96 -15.39
N ASN A 251 -0.88 11.76 -15.29
CA ASN A 251 -0.54 12.78 -16.29
C ASN A 251 -1.64 13.85 -16.46
N THR A 252 -2.29 14.20 -15.35
CA THR A 252 -3.31 15.26 -15.30
C THR A 252 -3.02 16.22 -14.16
N SER A 253 -3.36 17.50 -14.33
CA SER A 253 -3.17 18.51 -13.30
C SER A 253 -4.43 18.77 -12.47
N PHE A 254 -4.31 19.56 -11.40
CA PHE A 254 -5.45 20.02 -10.61
C PHE A 254 -6.37 20.90 -11.47
N ASN A 255 -5.81 21.72 -12.35
CA ASN A 255 -6.60 22.59 -13.23
C ASN A 255 -7.37 21.83 -14.32
N ASP A 256 -6.89 20.64 -14.71
CA ASP A 256 -7.60 19.76 -15.65
C ASP A 256 -8.71 18.95 -14.99
N GLN A 257 -8.78 18.94 -13.64
CA GLN A 257 -9.66 18.07 -12.85
C GLN A 257 -11.12 18.10 -13.31
N PRO A 258 -11.77 19.25 -13.56
CA PRO A 258 -13.16 19.26 -14.03
C PRO A 258 -13.34 18.54 -15.37
N GLN A 259 -12.42 18.73 -16.32
CA GLN A 259 -12.50 18.11 -17.64
C GLN A 259 -12.20 16.61 -17.57
N VAL A 260 -11.22 16.20 -16.75
CA VAL A 260 -10.84 14.79 -16.57
C VAL A 260 -11.98 14.01 -15.93
N LEU A 261 -12.59 14.55 -14.87
CA LEU A 261 -13.75 13.95 -14.20
C LEU A 261 -14.93 13.80 -15.17
N SER A 262 -15.23 14.85 -15.95
CA SER A 262 -16.30 14.82 -16.95
C SER A 262 -16.04 13.79 -18.06
N ASN A 263 -14.82 13.73 -18.59
CA ASN A 263 -14.46 12.76 -19.62
C ASN A 263 -14.56 11.32 -19.11
N TRP A 264 -14.03 11.05 -17.91
CA TRP A 264 -14.10 9.74 -17.31
C TRP A 264 -15.55 9.33 -17.03
N PHE A 265 -16.34 10.20 -16.40
CA PHE A 265 -17.75 9.94 -16.14
C PHE A 265 -18.53 9.62 -17.42
N ASN A 266 -18.30 10.36 -18.52
CA ASN A 266 -18.95 10.11 -19.80
C ASN A 266 -18.52 8.81 -20.48
N GLY A 267 -17.33 8.29 -20.15
CA GLY A 267 -16.79 7.04 -20.65
C GLY A 267 -17.24 5.80 -19.88
N LEU A 268 -17.85 5.97 -18.70
CA LEU A 268 -18.37 4.87 -17.90
C LEU A 268 -19.49 4.11 -18.61
N ASP A 269 -19.61 2.82 -18.27
CA ASP A 269 -20.73 2.00 -18.68
C ASP A 269 -22.08 2.66 -18.35
N ALA A 270 -23.08 2.42 -19.20
CA ALA A 270 -24.38 3.06 -19.07
C ALA A 270 -25.11 2.66 -17.77
N GLU A 271 -24.96 1.41 -17.33
CA GLU A 271 -25.55 0.93 -16.08
C GLU A 271 -24.88 1.60 -14.88
N VAL A 272 -23.54 1.73 -14.89
CA VAL A 272 -22.79 2.46 -13.86
C VAL A 272 -23.26 3.90 -13.77
N ARG A 273 -23.34 4.61 -14.90
CA ARG A 273 -23.83 6.00 -14.92
C ARG A 273 -25.27 6.14 -14.43
N GLY A 274 -26.12 5.14 -14.69
CA GLY A 274 -27.50 5.11 -14.22
C GLY A 274 -27.64 5.10 -12.70
N MET A 275 -26.70 4.46 -12.01
CA MET A 275 -26.69 4.38 -10.53
C MET A 275 -26.15 5.65 -9.86
N VAL A 276 -25.43 6.52 -10.58
CA VAL A 276 -24.72 7.66 -9.97
C VAL A 276 -25.70 8.70 -9.44
N GLN A 277 -25.52 9.03 -8.16
CA GLN A 277 -26.34 9.99 -7.45
C GLN A 277 -25.95 11.43 -7.78
N PRO A 278 -26.93 12.35 -7.80
CA PRO A 278 -26.66 13.77 -7.86
C PRO A 278 -25.86 14.27 -6.66
N VAL A 279 -24.81 15.04 -6.93
CA VAL A 279 -24.01 15.76 -5.93
C VAL A 279 -23.93 17.24 -6.28
N SER A 280 -23.69 18.07 -5.27
CA SER A 280 -23.43 19.50 -5.42
C SER A 280 -22.01 19.79 -4.99
N ILE A 281 -21.12 20.04 -5.95
CA ILE A 281 -19.73 20.41 -5.68
C ILE A 281 -19.66 21.93 -5.55
N PRO A 282 -19.20 22.48 -4.41
CA PRO A 282 -19.06 23.93 -4.25
C PRO A 282 -18.06 24.52 -5.26
N ASP A 283 -18.45 25.61 -5.92
CA ASP A 283 -17.58 26.41 -6.77
C ASP A 283 -17.76 27.92 -6.48
N PRO A 284 -16.74 28.62 -5.95
CA PRO A 284 -15.45 28.07 -5.53
C PRO A 284 -15.59 27.15 -4.31
N ALA A 285 -14.57 26.34 -4.05
CA ALA A 285 -14.47 25.56 -2.82
C ALA A 285 -14.66 26.45 -1.58
N PRO A 286 -15.25 25.94 -0.47
CA PRO A 286 -15.70 26.73 0.69
C PRO A 286 -14.55 27.23 1.59
N THR A 287 -13.34 27.38 1.02
CA THR A 287 -12.19 27.93 1.72
C THR A 287 -11.46 28.89 0.80
N PRO A 288 -11.16 30.14 1.23
CA PRO A 288 -10.21 31.00 0.51
C PRO A 288 -8.81 30.37 0.42
N GLY A 289 -8.53 29.32 1.21
CA GLY A 289 -7.34 28.49 1.16
C GLY A 289 -7.05 27.93 2.54
N LEU A 290 -7.09 26.60 2.67
CA LEU A 290 -6.70 25.92 3.89
C LEU A 290 -5.17 25.81 3.94
N LEU A 291 -4.51 26.70 4.68
CA LEU A 291 -3.06 26.79 4.75
C LEU A 291 -2.47 25.68 5.63
N GLU A 292 -1.49 24.95 5.12
CA GLU A 292 -0.80 23.90 5.89
C GLU A 292 -0.23 24.41 7.23
N ALA A 293 0.37 25.61 7.22
CA ALA A 293 0.98 26.20 8.41
C ALA A 293 -0.02 26.56 9.53
N SER A 294 -1.33 26.56 9.25
CA SER A 294 -2.37 26.80 10.26
C SER A 294 -2.94 25.51 10.83
N LEU A 295 -2.62 24.36 10.25
CA LEU A 295 -3.02 23.05 10.71
C LEU A 295 -1.98 22.45 11.68
N THR A 296 -2.48 21.81 12.73
CA THR A 296 -1.66 21.07 13.69
C THR A 296 -1.76 19.58 13.38
N TRP A 297 -0.63 18.91 13.25
CA TRP A 297 -0.57 17.53 12.78
C TRP A 297 0.07 16.62 13.82
N GLU A 298 -0.59 15.51 14.12
CA GLU A 298 -0.05 14.45 14.97
C GLU A 298 -0.57 13.09 14.46
N PRO A 299 0.20 12.36 13.63
CA PRO A 299 1.48 12.71 13.00
C PRO A 299 1.35 13.64 11.77
N ALA A 300 2.47 14.20 11.31
CA ALA A 300 2.56 15.09 10.15
C ALA A 300 1.87 14.52 8.89
N GLY A 301 0.99 15.29 8.25
CA GLY A 301 0.29 14.90 7.02
C GLY A 301 -0.80 13.83 7.18
N TRP A 302 -1.15 13.42 8.41
CA TRP A 302 -2.26 12.48 8.66
C TRP A 302 -3.62 13.18 8.68
N VAL A 303 -4.22 13.29 9.86
CA VAL A 303 -5.45 14.05 10.14
C VAL A 303 -5.05 15.19 11.07
N PRO A 304 -5.31 16.45 10.68
CA PRO A 304 -5.02 17.59 11.55
C PRO A 304 -5.89 17.58 12.81
N THR A 305 -5.26 17.72 13.97
CA THR A 305 -5.94 17.65 15.28
C THR A 305 -6.83 18.86 15.55
N ASN A 306 -6.58 20.01 14.90
CA ASN A 306 -7.30 21.26 15.10
C ASN A 306 -8.37 21.55 14.03
N PHE A 307 -8.63 20.64 13.08
CA PHE A 307 -9.57 20.89 11.97
C PHE A 307 -11.05 20.95 12.39
N HIS A 308 -11.35 20.59 13.63
CA HIS A 308 -12.67 20.73 14.24
C HIS A 308 -12.92 22.13 14.84
N LEU A 309 -11.92 23.02 14.86
CA LEU A 309 -12.04 24.35 15.48
C LEU A 309 -12.93 25.30 14.64
N PRO A 310 -13.57 26.32 15.27
CA PRO A 310 -14.52 27.23 14.62
C PRO A 310 -14.03 27.87 13.31
N GLU A 311 -12.75 28.21 13.21
CA GLU A 311 -12.12 28.80 12.04
C GLU A 311 -12.06 27.88 10.81
N TYR A 312 -12.23 26.57 10.99
CA TYR A 312 -12.19 25.58 9.92
C TYR A 312 -13.54 24.92 9.64
N LEU A 313 -14.62 25.31 10.32
CA LEU A 313 -15.92 24.64 10.18
C LEU A 313 -16.48 24.66 8.75
N GLU A 314 -16.23 25.72 7.98
CA GLU A 314 -16.64 25.79 6.58
C GLU A 314 -15.88 24.76 5.72
N ALA A 315 -14.57 24.63 5.95
CA ALA A 315 -13.73 23.64 5.30
C ALA A 315 -14.13 22.21 5.72
N ALA A 316 -14.35 21.99 7.01
CA ALA A 316 -14.72 20.70 7.58
C ALA A 316 -16.12 20.25 7.16
N ALA A 317 -16.99 21.19 6.76
CA ALA A 317 -18.32 20.89 6.23
C ALA A 317 -18.32 20.54 4.72
N ASP A 318 -17.19 20.66 4.01
CA ASP A 318 -17.04 20.26 2.60
C ASP A 318 -16.97 18.72 2.42
N VAL A 319 -17.80 17.98 3.15
CA VAL A 319 -17.96 16.54 2.98
C VAL A 319 -18.99 16.30 1.89
N THR A 320 -18.64 15.49 0.89
CA THR A 320 -19.50 15.21 -0.25
C THR A 320 -20.67 14.34 0.18
N THR A 321 -21.88 14.77 -0.16
CA THR A 321 -23.12 14.05 0.15
C THR A 321 -24.06 14.07 -1.06
N VAL A 322 -25.02 13.14 -1.08
CA VAL A 322 -26.10 13.15 -2.08
C VAL A 322 -26.88 14.46 -1.94
N ASN A 323 -27.03 15.16 -3.06
CA ASN A 323 -27.83 16.36 -3.16
C ASN A 323 -28.71 16.29 -4.40
N LEU A 324 -30.01 16.03 -4.21
CA LEU A 324 -30.98 15.85 -5.30
C LEU A 324 -31.20 17.10 -6.16
N SER A 325 -30.75 18.28 -5.72
CA SER A 325 -30.74 19.51 -6.54
C SER A 325 -29.46 19.67 -7.37
N GLY A 326 -28.48 18.79 -7.15
CA GLY A 326 -27.21 18.74 -7.86
C GLY A 326 -27.29 18.01 -9.19
N THR A 327 -26.15 17.51 -9.66
CA THR A 327 -26.04 16.76 -10.93
C THR A 327 -25.35 15.42 -10.67
N ALA A 328 -25.84 14.36 -11.31
CA ALA A 328 -25.16 13.06 -11.31
C ALA A 328 -23.83 13.22 -12.07
N GLN A 329 -22.72 13.13 -11.34
CA GLN A 329 -21.38 13.40 -11.89
C GLN A 329 -20.31 12.71 -11.04
N ALA A 330 -19.15 12.50 -11.66
CA ALA A 330 -17.93 12.19 -10.90
C ALA A 330 -17.38 13.44 -10.22
N PHE A 331 -16.74 13.25 -9.07
CA PHE A 331 -16.10 14.31 -8.30
C PHE A 331 -14.71 13.87 -7.82
N ALA A 332 -13.88 14.82 -7.40
CA ALA A 332 -12.69 14.52 -6.61
C ALA A 332 -13.01 14.74 -5.14
N LEU A 333 -12.50 13.88 -4.25
CA LEU A 333 -12.66 14.03 -2.80
C LEU A 333 -12.09 15.38 -2.34
N SER A 334 -12.73 16.03 -1.37
CA SER A 334 -12.17 17.21 -0.68
C SER A 334 -11.14 16.79 0.35
N PHE A 335 -10.47 17.79 0.93
CA PHE A 335 -9.72 17.63 2.16
C PHE A 335 -10.58 17.04 3.29
N ALA A 336 -11.82 17.52 3.44
CA ALA A 336 -12.73 17.07 4.49
C ALA A 336 -13.19 15.62 4.27
N ASP A 337 -13.45 15.22 3.03
CA ASP A 337 -13.73 13.82 2.68
C ASP A 337 -12.56 12.93 3.11
N VAL A 338 -11.32 13.30 2.79
CA VAL A 338 -10.15 12.50 3.20
C VAL A 338 -10.03 12.41 4.72
N VAL A 339 -10.22 13.52 5.43
CA VAL A 339 -10.19 13.53 6.91
C VAL A 339 -11.28 12.62 7.48
N HIS A 340 -12.51 12.72 6.97
CA HIS A 340 -13.65 11.90 7.37
C HIS A 340 -13.41 10.40 7.15
N LEU A 341 -12.86 10.05 6.00
CA LEU A 341 -12.59 8.66 5.60
C LEU A 341 -11.31 8.07 6.24
N SER A 342 -10.51 8.89 6.90
CA SER A 342 -9.26 8.47 7.54
C SER A 342 -9.46 8.08 8.99
N THR A 343 -10.14 6.95 9.20
CA THR A 343 -10.42 6.38 10.51
C THR A 343 -9.89 4.96 10.60
N GLU A 344 -9.70 4.45 11.82
CA GLU A 344 -9.20 3.08 12.04
C GLU A 344 -10.05 2.01 11.34
N THR A 345 -11.36 2.23 11.22
CA THR A 345 -12.30 1.30 10.56
C THR A 345 -12.77 1.78 9.18
N GLY A 346 -12.25 2.92 8.71
CA GLY A 346 -12.59 3.52 7.43
C GLY A 346 -11.77 2.95 6.28
N PRO A 347 -11.96 3.46 5.05
CA PRO A 347 -11.24 2.97 3.89
C PRO A 347 -9.77 3.41 3.87
N PHE A 348 -9.40 4.40 4.67
CA PHE A 348 -8.04 4.91 4.80
C PHE A 348 -7.52 4.81 6.24
N PRO A 349 -7.27 3.60 6.79
CA PRO A 349 -6.87 3.46 8.18
C PRO A 349 -5.39 3.74 8.42
N THR A 350 -4.58 3.81 7.37
CA THR A 350 -3.14 4.14 7.43
C THR A 350 -2.75 5.11 6.32
N PHE A 351 -1.59 5.75 6.44
CA PHE A 351 -1.01 6.59 5.39
C PHE A 351 -1.02 5.86 4.05
N ARG A 352 -0.37 4.70 3.98
CA ARG A 352 -0.24 3.89 2.77
C ARG A 352 -1.56 3.70 2.03
N LEU A 353 -2.63 3.37 2.76
CA LEU A 353 -3.94 3.06 2.18
C LEU A 353 -4.68 4.30 1.63
N ARG A 354 -4.23 5.52 1.91
CA ARG A 354 -4.70 6.74 1.21
C ARG A 354 -4.17 6.85 -0.21
N ALA A 355 -2.99 6.30 -0.49
CA ALA A 355 -2.43 6.34 -1.84
C ALA A 355 -3.37 5.61 -2.83
N ALA A 356 -3.31 6.01 -4.09
CA ALA A 356 -4.01 5.25 -5.13
C ALA A 356 -3.14 4.05 -5.56
N ALA A 357 -3.75 3.08 -6.23
CA ALA A 357 -3.06 1.88 -6.72
C ALA A 357 -1.80 2.22 -7.52
N ARG A 358 -0.84 1.28 -7.57
CA ARG A 358 0.47 1.46 -8.24
C ARG A 358 1.24 2.67 -7.69
N ASP A 359 1.13 2.88 -6.38
CA ASP A 359 1.70 3.98 -5.58
C ASP A 359 1.51 5.36 -6.24
N SER A 360 0.30 5.66 -6.72
CA SER A 360 0.05 6.94 -7.40
C SER A 360 -0.46 8.03 -6.45
N TRP A 361 0.08 9.24 -6.61
CA TRP A 361 -0.42 10.43 -5.91
C TRP A 361 -1.69 10.96 -6.57
N TRP A 362 -2.53 11.67 -5.81
CA TRP A 362 -3.76 12.23 -6.38
C TRP A 362 -4.23 13.54 -5.72
N TRP A 363 -4.83 14.41 -6.54
CA TRP A 363 -5.36 15.70 -6.13
C TRP A 363 -6.72 15.56 -5.43
N THR A 364 -6.88 16.25 -4.30
CA THR A 364 -8.22 16.58 -3.78
C THR A 364 -8.84 17.70 -4.63
N ARG A 365 -10.11 18.04 -4.41
CA ARG A 365 -10.72 19.27 -4.97
C ARG A 365 -10.41 20.54 -4.17
N THR A 366 -9.77 20.43 -3.00
CA THR A 366 -9.61 21.55 -2.06
C THR A 366 -8.32 22.33 -2.33
N PRO A 367 -8.38 23.65 -2.56
CA PRO A 367 -7.20 24.49 -2.70
C PRO A 367 -6.49 24.70 -1.35
N SER A 368 -5.16 24.83 -1.36
CA SER A 368 -4.38 24.99 -0.12
C SER A 368 -3.96 26.43 0.17
N ASN A 369 -4.19 27.38 -0.74
CA ASN A 369 -3.94 28.80 -0.50
C ASN A 369 -4.79 29.71 -1.39
N ILE A 370 -4.83 30.99 -0.99
CA ILE A 370 -5.51 32.05 -1.73
C ILE A 370 -4.77 32.24 -3.07
N ASN A 371 -5.55 32.22 -4.16
CA ASN A 371 -5.16 32.30 -5.59
C ASN A 371 -4.95 30.96 -6.35
N ASN A 372 -5.34 29.81 -5.80
CA ASN A 372 -5.32 28.50 -6.50
C ASN A 372 -3.93 28.11 -7.06
N ILE A 373 -2.86 28.63 -6.48
CA ILE A 373 -1.49 28.32 -6.90
C ILE A 373 -1.12 26.92 -6.40
N ASN A 374 -1.65 26.54 -5.24
CA ASN A 374 -1.43 25.26 -4.59
C ASN A 374 -2.76 24.55 -4.31
N ALA A 375 -2.75 23.23 -4.37
CA ALA A 375 -3.87 22.37 -4.01
C ALA A 375 -3.41 21.27 -3.05
N TRP A 376 -4.37 20.75 -2.29
CA TRP A 376 -4.13 19.60 -1.42
C TRP A 376 -4.05 18.33 -2.24
N VAL A 377 -3.01 17.55 -1.95
CA VAL A 377 -2.69 16.31 -2.65
C VAL A 377 -2.44 15.21 -1.62
N ILE A 378 -2.83 13.99 -1.95
CA ILE A 378 -2.29 12.80 -1.30
C ILE A 378 -1.01 12.43 -2.03
N LEU A 379 0.12 12.66 -1.39
CA LEU A 379 1.43 12.36 -1.95
C LEU A 379 1.68 10.86 -2.02
N HIS A 380 2.59 10.51 -2.91
CA HIS A 380 3.25 9.22 -3.03
C HIS A 380 4.75 9.45 -2.86
N SER A 381 5.49 8.40 -2.50
CA SER A 381 6.90 8.50 -2.13
C SER A 381 7.76 9.25 -3.18
N ASN A 382 8.34 10.38 -2.77
CA ASN A 382 9.57 10.91 -3.35
C ASN A 382 10.37 11.56 -2.21
N THR A 383 11.51 10.94 -1.91
CA THR A 383 12.46 11.22 -0.83
C THR A 383 13.09 12.61 -0.87
N VAL A 384 12.85 13.43 -1.90
CA VAL A 384 13.56 14.72 -2.07
C VAL A 384 13.07 15.83 -1.14
N TYR A 385 11.88 15.73 -0.52
CA TYR A 385 11.31 16.85 0.26
C TYR A 385 10.92 16.57 1.72
N HIS A 386 10.92 15.32 2.21
CA HIS A 386 10.53 15.02 3.58
C HIS A 386 11.55 14.13 4.31
N PRO A 387 12.03 14.53 5.50
CA PRO A 387 13.04 13.79 6.26
C PRO A 387 12.51 12.54 7.01
N SER A 388 11.21 12.21 6.87
CA SER A 388 10.66 10.93 7.35
C SER A 388 10.40 10.03 6.16
N SER A 389 11.33 9.11 5.99
CA SER A 389 11.45 8.08 4.96
C SER A 389 10.22 7.14 4.93
N ASP A 390 9.73 6.78 3.73
CA ASP A 390 8.45 6.10 3.34
C ASP A 390 7.15 6.94 3.26
N GLY A 391 7.23 8.08 2.56
CA GLY A 391 6.21 9.14 2.52
C GLY A 391 4.93 8.95 1.66
N SER A 392 4.39 7.74 1.45
CA SER A 392 3.14 7.58 0.66
C SER A 392 1.88 7.79 1.50
N GLY A 393 0.90 8.51 0.93
CA GLY A 393 -0.39 8.78 1.57
C GLY A 393 -0.49 10.07 2.38
N TYR A 394 0.54 10.90 2.35
CA TYR A 394 0.59 12.13 3.14
C TYR A 394 -0.28 13.21 2.51
N LEU A 395 -1.05 13.88 3.35
CA LEU A 395 -1.83 15.01 2.93
C LEU A 395 -0.96 16.27 3.02
N ALA A 396 -0.63 16.85 1.87
CA ALA A 396 0.30 17.97 1.77
C ALA A 396 -0.16 18.99 0.71
N PRO A 397 0.21 20.27 0.86
CA PRO A 397 0.02 21.24 -0.21
C PRO A 397 1.12 21.08 -1.26
N ARG A 398 0.75 20.90 -2.53
CA ARG A 398 1.75 20.87 -3.60
C ARG A 398 1.73 22.15 -4.41
N ARG A 399 2.94 22.69 -4.63
CA ARG A 399 3.14 23.87 -5.48
C ARG A 399 2.77 23.54 -6.92
N GLN A 400 2.16 24.50 -7.59
CA GLN A 400 1.79 24.46 -9.00
C GLN A 400 0.62 23.50 -9.27
N SER A 401 -0.60 24.03 -9.26
CA SER A 401 -1.84 23.37 -9.71
C SER A 401 -1.80 22.86 -11.16
N ASN A 402 -0.77 23.23 -11.93
CA ASN A 402 -0.44 22.74 -13.26
C ASN A 402 0.63 21.62 -13.27
N ALA A 403 1.07 21.11 -12.11
CA ALA A 403 2.03 20.03 -12.05
C ALA A 403 1.41 18.75 -12.65
N ILE A 404 2.08 18.25 -13.69
CA ILE A 404 1.72 17.04 -14.43
C ILE A 404 2.89 16.06 -14.25
N SER A 405 2.59 14.82 -13.89
CA SER A 405 3.59 13.77 -13.70
C SER A 405 3.02 12.41 -14.09
N LEU A 406 3.89 11.51 -14.53
CA LEU A 406 3.56 10.11 -14.77
C LEU A 406 3.17 9.37 -13.48
N ASN A 407 3.39 9.95 -12.31
CA ASN A 407 3.21 9.26 -11.04
C ASN A 407 1.89 9.60 -10.34
N GLY A 408 1.02 10.41 -10.94
CA GLY A 408 -0.26 10.76 -10.33
C GLY A 408 -1.07 11.81 -11.07
N GLY A 409 -2.22 12.17 -10.50
CA GLY A 409 -3.15 13.10 -11.12
C GLY A 409 -4.52 13.16 -10.46
N VAL A 410 -5.58 13.02 -11.25
CA VAL A 410 -6.98 13.15 -10.79
C VAL A 410 -7.53 11.79 -10.42
N ARG A 411 -8.18 11.65 -9.26
CA ARG A 411 -8.80 10.39 -8.82
C ARG A 411 -10.32 10.56 -8.71
N PRO A 412 -11.10 10.07 -9.69
CA PRO A 412 -12.55 10.21 -9.68
C PRO A 412 -13.23 9.37 -8.60
N ALA A 413 -14.22 9.95 -7.94
CA ALA A 413 -15.14 9.31 -7.01
C ALA A 413 -16.60 9.45 -7.48
N LEU A 414 -17.45 8.55 -7.01
CA LEU A 414 -18.87 8.46 -7.28
C LEU A 414 -19.62 8.20 -5.96
N ILE A 415 -20.85 8.69 -5.88
CA ILE A 415 -21.86 8.12 -4.99
C ILE A 415 -22.83 7.36 -5.88
N ILE A 416 -23.06 6.08 -5.59
CA ILE A 416 -23.91 5.19 -6.38
C ILE A 416 -25.09 4.67 -5.55
N ASN A 417 -26.20 4.34 -6.22
CA ASN A 417 -27.34 3.64 -5.63
C ASN A 417 -27.86 2.62 -6.64
N GLN A 418 -27.80 1.33 -6.30
CA GLN A 418 -28.23 0.24 -7.19
C GLN A 418 -29.74 0.15 -7.38
N SER A 419 -30.53 0.83 -6.54
CA SER A 419 -32.00 0.81 -6.63
C SER A 419 -32.56 1.78 -7.68
N ASN A 420 -31.71 2.56 -8.35
CA ASN A 420 -32.10 3.64 -9.27
C ASN A 420 -32.19 3.23 -10.74
#